data_AF-A0A845L8W3-F1
#
_entry.id   AF-A0A845L8W3-F1
#
_cell.length_a   1.000
_cell.length_b   1.000
_cell.length_c   1.000
_cell.angle_alpha   90.00
_cell.angle_beta   90.00
_cell.angle_gamma   90.00
#
_symmetry.space_group_name_H-M   'P 1'
#
loop_
_entity.id
_entity.type
_entity.pdbx_description
1 polymer ?
#
loop_
_entity_poly.entity_id
_entity_poly.type
_entity_poly.pdbx_seq_one_letter_code
_entity_poly.pdbx_strand_id
1 'polypeptide(L)'
;MKLKVKSVVLILTMLLCSLAPAFAYAADPYPKTSPTHGKFGQFKYKEASGGRIEIDPSWSKSNIVSVSLPGVNKTVSIHKNAKDALVKAFTTIKNDPALLKKVKTLDGTWVPRHISWDASKPLSEHSWGIAIDINASANPQGSKPTSDNKTLWEKAFKPAGFNWGGNFSGSDVDGMHFEMPY
;
A
#
# COMPACT_ATOMS: atom_id res chain seq x y z
N MET A 1 -16.75 -5.79 90.23
CA MET A 1 -16.79 -6.89 89.24
C MET A 1 -17.48 -6.38 87.98
N LYS A 2 -16.75 -6.26 86.86
CA LYS A 2 -17.20 -6.22 85.44
C LYS A 2 -18.14 -5.06 85.02
N LEU A 3 -18.06 -4.39 83.86
CA LEU A 3 -17.24 -4.45 82.66
C LEU A 3 -17.37 -3.07 81.96
N LYS A 4 -16.28 -2.52 81.41
CA LYS A 4 -16.32 -1.48 80.35
C LYS A 4 -16.80 -2.12 79.04
N VAL A 5 -17.33 -1.32 78.09
CA VAL A 5 -16.82 -1.17 76.70
C VAL A 5 -17.87 -0.56 75.73
N LYS A 6 -17.50 0.63 75.22
CA LYS A 6 -17.50 1.19 73.85
C LYS A 6 -18.79 1.35 73.01
N SER A 7 -18.82 2.55 72.43
CA SER A 7 -19.64 3.08 71.34
C SER A 7 -19.79 2.16 70.13
N VAL A 8 -20.97 2.23 69.50
CA VAL A 8 -21.19 1.78 68.12
C VAL A 8 -21.74 2.97 67.33
N VAL A 9 -20.89 3.60 66.54
CA VAL A 9 -21.29 4.51 65.47
C VAL A 9 -21.54 3.64 64.25
N LEU A 10 -22.79 3.59 63.80
CA LEU A 10 -23.18 2.86 62.59
C LEU A 10 -22.82 3.71 61.37
N ILE A 11 -21.63 3.50 60.80
CA ILE A 11 -21.27 4.08 59.50
C ILE A 11 -21.93 3.21 58.43
N LEU A 12 -23.04 3.71 57.89
CA LEU A 12 -23.68 3.14 56.70
C LEU A 12 -22.88 3.62 55.47
N THR A 13 -21.86 2.85 55.09
CA THR A 13 -21.14 3.08 53.84
C THR A 13 -22.06 2.66 52.68
N MET A 14 -22.79 3.61 52.10
CA MET A 14 -23.43 3.41 50.80
C MET A 14 -22.32 3.19 49.77
N LEU A 15 -22.17 1.94 49.33
CA LEU A 15 -21.36 1.59 48.18
C LEU A 15 -22.09 2.12 46.92
N LEU A 16 -21.82 3.37 46.55
CA LEU A 16 -22.16 3.87 45.21
C LEU A 16 -21.27 3.13 44.22
N CYS A 17 -21.77 2.01 43.70
CA CYS A 17 -21.25 1.39 42.51
C CYS A 17 -21.55 2.33 41.34
N SER A 18 -20.63 3.27 41.07
CA SER A 18 -20.68 4.09 39.86
C SER A 18 -20.43 3.18 38.66
N LEU A 19 -21.50 2.69 38.04
CA LEU A 19 -21.43 2.17 36.68
C LEU A 19 -21.11 3.35 35.76
N ALA A 20 -19.82 3.62 35.56
CA ALA A 20 -19.41 4.40 34.39
C ALA A 20 -19.98 3.67 33.16
N PRO A 21 -20.59 4.38 32.19
CA PRO A 21 -20.98 3.74 30.96
C PRO A 21 -19.72 3.13 30.35
N ALA A 22 -19.74 1.80 30.17
CA ALA A 22 -18.74 1.14 29.36
C ALA A 22 -18.88 1.74 27.96
N PHE A 23 -18.02 2.71 27.63
CA PHE A 23 -17.83 3.11 26.25
C PHE A 23 -17.31 1.87 25.53
N ALA A 24 -18.22 1.15 24.86
CA ALA A 24 -17.84 0.14 23.91
C ALA A 24 -16.96 0.86 22.88
N TYR A 25 -15.66 0.66 22.93
CA TYR A 25 -14.77 1.09 21.87
C TYR A 25 -15.33 0.46 20.59
N ALA A 26 -15.82 1.28 19.66
CA ALA A 26 -16.24 0.79 18.36
C ALA A 26 -15.05 0.01 17.79
N ALA A 27 -15.30 -1.25 17.38
CA ALA A 27 -14.25 -2.07 16.79
C ALA A 27 -13.62 -1.29 15.62
N ASP A 28 -12.29 -1.33 15.53
CA ASP A 28 -11.55 -0.69 14.45
C ASP A 28 -12.15 -1.11 13.10
N PRO A 29 -12.67 -0.18 12.28
CA PRO A 29 -13.27 -0.52 10.99
C PRO A 29 -12.26 -1.16 10.02
N TYR A 30 -10.96 -1.10 10.32
CA TYR A 30 -9.86 -1.68 9.56
C TYR A 30 -9.07 -2.70 10.42
N PRO A 31 -9.63 -3.88 10.69
CA PRO A 31 -9.10 -4.80 11.71
C PRO A 31 -7.78 -5.49 11.31
N LYS A 32 -7.42 -5.51 10.02
CA LYS A 32 -6.18 -6.14 9.54
C LYS A 32 -5.04 -5.12 9.48
N THR A 33 -3.80 -5.60 9.59
CA THR A 33 -2.60 -4.78 9.47
C THR A 33 -1.73 -5.35 8.38
N SER A 34 -1.27 -4.51 7.47
CA SER A 34 -0.33 -4.90 6.42
C SER A 34 1.06 -5.20 7.02
N PRO A 35 1.94 -5.92 6.29
CA PRO A 35 3.37 -5.87 6.57
C PRO A 35 3.92 -4.43 6.57
N THR A 36 5.06 -4.23 7.22
CA THR A 36 5.81 -2.97 7.14
C THR A 36 6.73 -3.00 5.92
N HIS A 37 6.62 -1.98 5.06
CA HIS A 37 7.47 -1.80 3.87
C HIS A 37 8.45 -0.66 4.11
N GLY A 38 9.40 -0.84 5.03
CA GLY A 38 10.44 0.14 5.35
C GLY A 38 9.92 1.58 5.48
N LYS A 39 10.45 2.49 4.66
CA LYS A 39 10.06 3.92 4.62
C LYS A 39 8.64 4.19 4.08
N PHE A 40 7.96 3.19 3.55
CA PHE A 40 6.56 3.26 3.10
C PHE A 40 5.59 2.88 4.22
N GLY A 41 6.11 2.29 5.31
CA GLY A 41 5.35 1.99 6.52
C GLY A 41 4.37 0.84 6.36
N GLN A 42 3.42 0.78 7.29
CA GLN A 42 2.31 -0.18 7.32
C GLN A 42 0.98 0.56 7.42
N PHE A 43 -0.11 -0.09 7.02
CA PHE A 43 -1.45 0.44 7.13
C PHE A 43 -2.43 -0.57 7.70
N LYS A 44 -3.51 -0.04 8.27
CA LYS A 44 -4.69 -0.82 8.62
C LYS A 44 -5.57 -0.99 7.39
N TYR A 45 -6.23 -2.13 7.25
CA TYR A 45 -7.14 -2.38 6.15
C TYR A 45 -8.26 -3.38 6.53
N LYS A 46 -9.26 -3.49 5.66
CA LYS A 46 -10.25 -4.56 5.65
C LYS A 46 -10.37 -5.16 4.24
N GLU A 47 -10.83 -6.40 4.16
CA GLU A 47 -11.10 -7.06 2.89
C GLU A 47 -12.29 -6.42 2.15
N ALA A 48 -12.23 -6.47 0.83
CA ALA A 48 -13.31 -6.10 -0.07
C ALA A 48 -13.48 -7.18 -1.16
N SER A 49 -14.51 -7.05 -2.00
CA SER A 49 -14.85 -8.06 -3.00
C SER A 49 -13.76 -8.23 -4.08
N GLY A 50 -13.53 -9.47 -4.52
CA GLY A 50 -12.64 -9.77 -5.66
C GLY A 50 -11.15 -9.51 -5.38
N GLY A 51 -10.70 -9.83 -4.16
CA GLY A 51 -9.32 -9.63 -3.72
C GLY A 51 -8.92 -8.16 -3.54
N ARG A 52 -9.88 -7.25 -3.52
CA ARG A 52 -9.65 -5.84 -3.18
C ARG A 52 -9.51 -5.68 -1.68
N ILE A 53 -8.90 -4.57 -1.27
CA ILE A 53 -8.89 -4.14 0.13
C ILE A 53 -9.32 -2.68 0.23
N GLU A 54 -9.87 -2.30 1.37
CA GLU A 54 -10.05 -0.91 1.76
C GLU A 54 -9.00 -0.56 2.82
N ILE A 55 -8.09 0.36 2.48
CA ILE A 55 -7.06 0.87 3.38
C ILE A 55 -7.66 1.98 4.25
N ASP A 56 -7.22 2.09 5.51
CA ASP A 56 -7.56 3.20 6.38
C ASP A 56 -7.32 4.55 5.67
N PRO A 57 -8.38 5.35 5.43
CA PRO A 57 -8.29 6.62 4.74
C PRO A 57 -7.31 7.60 5.38
N SER A 58 -7.07 7.50 6.69
CA SER A 58 -6.09 8.34 7.37
C SER A 58 -4.67 8.11 6.87
N TRP A 59 -4.31 6.84 6.61
CA TRP A 59 -3.03 6.47 6.05
C TRP A 59 -2.92 6.91 4.60
N SER A 60 -3.94 6.64 3.77
CA SER A 60 -3.93 7.01 2.36
C SER A 60 -3.83 8.53 2.17
N LYS A 61 -4.59 9.31 2.95
CA LYS A 61 -4.53 10.78 2.94
C LYS A 61 -3.13 11.31 3.30
N SER A 62 -2.41 10.62 4.18
CA SER A 62 -1.10 11.05 4.67
C SER A 62 0.05 10.62 3.77
N ASN A 63 -0.14 9.60 2.93
CA ASN A 63 0.95 8.92 2.23
C ASN A 63 0.78 8.87 0.71
N ILE A 64 -0.44 8.89 0.19
CA ILE A 64 -0.70 8.84 -1.25
C ILE A 64 -0.93 10.25 -1.79
N VAL A 65 -0.20 10.59 -2.85
CA VAL A 65 -0.23 11.88 -3.52
C VAL A 65 -0.48 11.70 -5.02
N SER A 66 -1.08 12.70 -5.64
CA SER A 66 -1.24 12.74 -7.10
C SER A 66 0.00 13.37 -7.76
N VAL A 67 0.47 12.76 -8.84
CA VAL A 67 1.61 13.25 -9.63
C VAL A 67 1.33 13.15 -11.12
N SER A 68 1.58 14.24 -11.85
CA SER A 68 1.57 14.23 -13.31
C SER A 68 2.89 13.67 -13.82
N LEU A 69 2.81 12.66 -14.68
CA LEU A 69 3.98 11.94 -15.18
C LEU A 69 4.60 12.68 -16.37
N PRO A 70 5.90 13.01 -16.35
CA PRO A 70 6.56 13.64 -17.48
C PRO A 70 6.42 12.84 -18.79
N GLY A 71 6.14 13.53 -19.90
CA GLY A 71 6.10 12.94 -21.23
C GLY A 71 4.82 12.20 -21.58
N VAL A 72 3.97 11.89 -20.60
CA VAL A 72 2.68 11.24 -20.80
C VAL A 72 1.58 12.12 -20.20
N ASN A 73 0.46 12.31 -20.90
CA ASN A 73 -0.65 13.14 -20.40
C ASN A 73 -1.49 12.36 -19.37
N LYS A 74 -0.86 11.97 -18.25
CA LYS A 74 -1.45 11.14 -17.20
C LYS A 74 -1.02 11.62 -15.82
N THR A 75 -1.99 11.67 -14.92
CA THR A 75 -1.79 11.87 -13.49
C THR A 75 -2.10 10.55 -12.77
N VAL A 76 -1.24 10.16 -11.85
CA VAL A 76 -1.35 8.90 -11.11
C VAL A 76 -1.27 9.15 -9.60
N SER A 77 -1.82 8.23 -8.81
CA SER A 77 -1.72 8.24 -7.35
C SER A 77 -0.57 7.33 -6.91
N ILE A 78 0.37 7.86 -6.14
CA ILE A 78 1.58 7.15 -5.72
C ILE A 78 1.93 7.51 -4.27
N HIS A 79 2.67 6.65 -3.58
CA HIS A 79 3.26 6.98 -2.30
C HIS A 79 4.20 8.18 -2.41
N LYS A 80 4.11 9.14 -1.50
CA LYS A 80 4.92 10.37 -1.47
C LYS A 80 6.43 10.09 -1.52
N ASN A 81 6.88 9.02 -0.86
CA ASN A 81 8.29 8.59 -0.83
C ASN A 81 8.75 7.82 -2.10
N ALA A 82 7.84 7.45 -2.99
CA ALA A 82 8.15 6.84 -4.30
C ALA A 82 7.97 7.83 -5.47
N LYS A 83 7.26 8.94 -5.24
CA LYS A 83 6.96 10.01 -6.21
C LYS A 83 8.20 10.47 -6.99
N ASP A 84 9.28 10.83 -6.29
CA ASP A 84 10.45 11.43 -6.94
C ASP A 84 11.19 10.42 -7.84
N ALA A 85 11.23 9.15 -7.44
CA ALA A 85 11.79 8.08 -8.27
C ALA A 85 10.94 7.88 -9.53
N LEU A 86 9.61 7.86 -9.41
CA LEU A 86 8.73 7.72 -10.56
C LEU A 86 8.86 8.91 -11.53
N VAL A 87 8.91 10.14 -11.00
CA VAL A 87 9.14 11.35 -11.81
C VAL A 87 10.51 11.30 -12.50
N LYS A 88 11.56 10.80 -11.82
CA LYS A 88 12.88 10.61 -12.42
C LYS A 88 12.83 9.64 -13.60
N ALA A 89 12.19 8.46 -13.44
CA ALA A 89 12.03 7.49 -14.52
C ALA A 89 11.30 8.09 -15.73
N PHE A 90 10.17 8.76 -15.49
CA PHE A 90 9.38 9.38 -16.57
C PHE A 90 10.06 10.61 -17.19
N THR A 91 10.90 11.34 -16.45
CA THR A 91 11.73 12.40 -17.03
C THR A 91 12.73 11.84 -18.03
N THR A 92 13.40 10.72 -17.69
CA THR A 92 14.27 10.01 -18.63
C THR A 92 13.49 9.56 -19.87
N ILE A 93 12.30 8.98 -19.69
CA ILE A 93 11.43 8.55 -20.79
C ILE A 93 11.02 9.75 -21.67
N LYS A 94 10.61 10.87 -21.07
CA LYS A 94 10.21 12.09 -21.79
C LYS A 94 11.33 12.63 -22.69
N ASN A 95 12.57 12.58 -22.21
CA ASN A 95 13.72 13.17 -22.89
C ASN A 95 14.27 12.30 -24.03
N ASP A 96 13.79 11.06 -24.18
CA ASP A 96 14.16 10.16 -25.26
C ASP A 96 12.90 9.72 -26.03
N PRO A 97 12.65 10.27 -27.24
CA PRO A 97 11.49 9.90 -28.05
C PRO A 97 11.40 8.40 -28.37
N ALA A 98 12.51 7.67 -28.39
CA ALA A 98 12.51 6.22 -28.59
C ALA A 98 12.02 5.48 -27.34
N LEU A 99 12.35 5.95 -26.13
CA LEU A 99 11.79 5.43 -24.88
C LEU A 99 10.32 5.79 -24.73
N LEU A 100 9.95 7.04 -25.03
CA LEU A 100 8.56 7.50 -24.92
C LEU A 100 7.61 6.65 -25.77
N LYS A 101 8.02 6.29 -26.99
CA LYS A 101 7.25 5.40 -27.87
C LYS A 101 7.04 3.99 -27.31
N LYS A 102 7.81 3.54 -26.31
CA LYS A 102 7.68 2.20 -25.70
C LYS A 102 6.62 2.15 -24.61
N VAL A 103 6.21 3.29 -24.07
CA VAL A 103 5.08 3.37 -23.12
C VAL A 103 3.78 3.37 -23.93
N LYS A 104 3.08 2.23 -23.98
CA LYS A 104 1.80 2.09 -24.70
C LYS A 104 0.61 2.27 -23.76
N THR A 105 0.68 1.65 -22.58
CA THR A 105 -0.35 1.74 -21.54
C THR A 105 0.28 1.93 -20.17
N LEU A 106 -0.46 2.60 -19.28
CA LEU A 106 -0.17 2.69 -17.86
C LEU A 106 -1.36 2.04 -17.15
N ASP A 107 -1.11 0.93 -16.46
CA ASP A 107 -2.16 -0.01 -16.08
C ASP A 107 -2.42 -0.04 -14.57
N GLY A 108 -1.77 0.86 -13.83
CA GLY A 108 -2.06 1.11 -12.43
C GLY A 108 -0.82 1.50 -11.65
N THR A 109 -1.02 2.27 -10.58
CA THR A 109 0.02 2.60 -9.60
C THR A 109 -0.48 2.23 -8.22
N TRP A 110 -1.28 3.08 -7.58
CA TRP A 110 -1.96 2.75 -6.35
C TRP A 110 -3.28 2.00 -6.64
N VAL A 111 -3.24 0.68 -6.43
CA VAL A 111 -4.38 -0.24 -6.62
C VAL A 111 -4.43 -1.15 -5.39
N PRO A 112 -5.20 -0.81 -4.34
CA PRO A 112 -5.31 -1.63 -3.13
C PRO A 112 -5.94 -3.00 -3.40
N ARG A 113 -5.12 -4.05 -3.38
CA ARG A 113 -5.51 -5.43 -3.68
C ARG A 113 -4.50 -6.47 -3.21
N HIS A 114 -4.94 -7.71 -3.15
CA HIS A 114 -4.10 -8.88 -3.14
C HIS A 114 -3.48 -9.16 -4.52
N ILE A 115 -2.36 -9.89 -4.54
CA ILE A 115 -1.72 -10.36 -5.77
C ILE A 115 -2.74 -11.17 -6.60
N SER A 116 -2.73 -10.98 -7.92
CA SER A 116 -3.66 -11.63 -8.86
C SER A 116 -5.16 -11.48 -8.54
N TRP A 117 -5.57 -10.50 -7.72
CA TRP A 117 -6.97 -10.35 -7.26
C TRP A 117 -7.49 -11.51 -6.41
N ASP A 118 -6.59 -12.23 -5.73
CA ASP A 118 -6.91 -13.41 -4.93
C ASP A 118 -6.66 -13.12 -3.43
N ALA A 119 -7.72 -13.07 -2.63
CA ALA A 119 -7.66 -12.77 -1.20
C ALA A 119 -6.87 -13.79 -0.37
N SER A 120 -6.55 -14.96 -0.92
CA SER A 120 -5.68 -15.95 -0.27
C SER A 120 -4.18 -15.65 -0.41
N LYS A 121 -3.80 -14.79 -1.37
CA LYS A 121 -2.41 -14.39 -1.61
C LYS A 121 -1.99 -13.23 -0.71
N PRO A 122 -0.69 -12.87 -0.62
CA PRO A 122 -0.27 -11.62 0.00
C PRO A 122 -0.83 -10.37 -0.69
N LEU A 123 -0.75 -9.23 0.00
CA LEU A 123 -1.04 -7.93 -0.59
C LEU A 123 -0.06 -7.63 -1.73
N SER A 124 -0.55 -7.01 -2.78
CA SER A 124 0.29 -6.52 -3.88
C SER A 124 0.98 -5.21 -3.50
N GLU A 125 2.18 -4.96 -4.02
CA GLU A 125 2.92 -3.70 -3.85
C GLU A 125 2.16 -2.46 -4.36
N HIS A 126 1.22 -2.65 -5.29
CA HIS A 126 0.28 -1.62 -5.67
C HIS A 126 -0.55 -1.08 -4.49
N SER A 127 -0.71 -1.85 -3.40
CA SER A 127 -1.47 -1.42 -2.22
C SER A 127 -0.75 -0.33 -1.41
N TRP A 128 0.59 -0.34 -1.41
CA TRP A 128 1.39 0.75 -0.83
C TRP A 128 1.54 1.94 -1.78
N GLY A 129 1.15 1.78 -3.05
CA GLY A 129 1.37 2.80 -4.08
C GLY A 129 2.85 2.96 -4.39
N ILE A 130 3.60 1.88 -4.43
CA ILE A 130 5.05 1.90 -4.72
C ILE A 130 5.42 1.18 -6.01
N ALA A 131 4.42 0.70 -6.74
CA ALA A 131 4.57 0.02 -8.02
C ALA A 131 3.86 0.75 -9.15
N ILE A 132 4.25 0.44 -10.38
CA ILE A 132 3.55 0.81 -11.61
C ILE A 132 3.55 -0.36 -12.59
N ASP A 133 2.41 -0.62 -13.21
CA ASP A 133 2.31 -1.56 -14.33
C ASP A 133 2.32 -0.79 -15.66
N ILE A 134 3.15 -1.23 -16.61
CA ILE A 134 3.26 -0.64 -17.95
C ILE A 134 3.11 -1.74 -19.00
N ASN A 135 2.30 -1.50 -20.03
CA ASN A 135 2.08 -2.44 -21.13
C ASN A 135 1.54 -3.81 -20.64
N ALA A 136 0.62 -3.81 -19.67
CA ALA A 136 0.15 -5.01 -18.97
C ALA A 136 -0.41 -6.09 -19.91
N SER A 137 -1.23 -5.69 -20.88
CA SER A 137 -1.84 -6.64 -21.83
C SER A 137 -0.81 -7.40 -22.68
N ALA A 138 0.36 -6.80 -22.92
CA ALA A 138 1.46 -7.39 -23.68
C ALA A 138 2.51 -8.09 -22.79
N ASN A 139 2.43 -7.91 -21.47
CA ASN A 139 3.36 -8.50 -20.50
C ASN A 139 2.61 -9.16 -19.33
N PRO A 140 1.68 -10.10 -19.58
CA PRO A 140 0.97 -10.79 -18.49
C PRO A 140 1.95 -11.59 -17.63
N GLN A 141 1.65 -11.71 -16.34
CA GLN A 141 2.43 -12.49 -15.39
C GLN A 141 2.61 -13.94 -15.87
N GLY A 142 3.80 -14.51 -15.63
CA GLY A 142 4.23 -15.82 -16.11
C GLY A 142 4.68 -15.85 -17.57
N SER A 143 4.63 -14.73 -18.30
CA SER A 143 5.05 -14.66 -19.70
C SER A 143 6.42 -13.99 -19.86
N LYS A 144 7.12 -14.32 -20.95
CA LYS A 144 8.39 -13.67 -21.30
C LYS A 144 8.18 -12.16 -21.48
N PRO A 145 8.93 -11.30 -20.78
CA PRO A 145 8.79 -9.85 -20.93
C PRO A 145 9.15 -9.39 -22.35
N THR A 146 8.43 -8.38 -22.83
CA THR A 146 8.69 -7.73 -24.10
C THR A 146 10.04 -6.98 -24.08
N SER A 147 10.63 -6.80 -25.26
CA SER A 147 11.84 -5.98 -25.42
C SER A 147 11.61 -4.52 -25.04
N ASP A 148 10.39 -4.01 -25.22
CA ASP A 148 10.00 -2.65 -24.83
C ASP A 148 10.08 -2.46 -23.32
N ASN A 149 9.45 -3.33 -22.52
CA ASN A 149 9.53 -3.26 -21.06
C ASN A 149 10.94 -3.53 -20.53
N LYS A 150 11.70 -4.45 -21.15
CA LYS A 150 13.12 -4.63 -20.82
C LYS A 150 13.94 -3.37 -21.06
N THR A 151 13.68 -2.65 -22.14
CA THR A 151 14.37 -1.39 -22.43
C THR A 151 13.98 -0.30 -21.44
N LEU A 152 12.68 -0.17 -21.11
CA LEU A 152 12.19 0.76 -20.08
C LEU A 152 12.82 0.46 -18.72
N TRP A 153 12.92 -0.82 -18.35
CA TRP A 153 13.63 -1.28 -17.16
C TRP A 153 15.08 -0.78 -17.15
N GLU A 154 15.86 -1.17 -18.15
CA GLU A 154 17.31 -0.91 -18.19
C GLU A 154 17.64 0.58 -18.26
N LYS A 155 16.83 1.36 -18.99
CA LYS A 155 17.15 2.75 -19.33
C LYS A 155 16.48 3.79 -18.43
N ALA A 156 15.32 3.49 -17.85
CA ALA A 156 14.55 4.47 -17.08
C ALA A 156 14.33 4.04 -15.62
N PHE A 157 13.80 2.84 -15.39
CA PHE A 157 13.36 2.42 -14.05
C PHE A 157 14.52 1.98 -13.16
N LYS A 158 15.45 1.15 -13.66
CA LYS A 158 16.64 0.73 -12.90
C LYS A 158 17.50 1.93 -12.45
N PRO A 159 17.84 2.90 -13.32
CA PRO A 159 18.58 4.10 -12.88
C PRO A 159 17.79 5.02 -11.94
N ALA A 160 16.46 4.92 -11.94
CA ALA A 160 15.59 5.61 -11.01
C ALA A 160 15.47 4.91 -9.64
N GLY A 161 16.00 3.69 -9.50
CA GLY A 161 16.05 2.94 -8.25
C GLY A 161 14.90 1.96 -8.05
N PHE A 162 14.16 1.62 -9.10
CA PHE A 162 13.15 0.56 -9.06
C PHE A 162 13.79 -0.82 -9.15
N ASN A 163 13.06 -1.85 -8.73
CA ASN A 163 13.18 -3.24 -9.15
C ASN A 163 12.23 -3.52 -10.33
N TRP A 164 12.35 -4.69 -10.95
CA TRP A 164 11.50 -5.10 -12.06
C TRP A 164 11.11 -6.56 -11.94
N GLY A 165 9.80 -6.82 -12.01
CA GLY A 165 9.21 -8.16 -11.94
C GLY A 165 9.61 -9.06 -13.11
N GLY A 166 10.08 -8.48 -14.22
CA GLY A 166 10.65 -9.25 -15.33
C GLY A 166 11.94 -10.01 -14.97
N ASN A 167 12.56 -9.72 -13.81
CA ASN A 167 13.70 -10.47 -13.28
C ASN A 167 13.30 -11.61 -12.31
N PHE A 168 12.00 -11.77 -12.01
CA PHE A 168 11.52 -12.91 -11.22
C PHE A 168 11.65 -14.22 -12.02
N SER A 169 11.32 -15.35 -11.40
CA SER A 169 11.54 -16.68 -12.00
C SER A 169 10.25 -17.48 -12.10
N GLY A 170 10.22 -18.45 -13.02
CA GLY A 170 9.09 -19.37 -13.19
C GLY A 170 7.79 -18.65 -13.55
N SER A 171 6.70 -19.04 -12.88
CA SER A 171 5.38 -18.44 -13.05
C SER A 171 5.26 -17.02 -12.51
N ASP A 172 6.25 -16.55 -11.74
CA ASP A 172 6.19 -15.24 -11.08
C ASP A 172 6.81 -14.12 -11.93
N VAL A 173 7.42 -14.45 -13.08
CA VAL A 173 7.92 -13.45 -14.04
C VAL A 173 6.82 -12.43 -14.35
N ASP A 174 7.06 -11.16 -14.06
CA ASP A 174 6.05 -10.11 -14.22
C ASP A 174 6.61 -8.90 -14.97
N GLY A 175 6.59 -8.97 -16.31
CA GLY A 175 7.23 -8.00 -17.19
C GLY A 175 6.60 -6.61 -17.17
N MET A 176 5.34 -6.49 -16.77
CA MET A 176 4.65 -5.19 -16.61
C MET A 176 5.03 -4.46 -15.34
N HIS A 177 5.51 -5.18 -14.31
CA HIS A 177 5.60 -4.68 -12.95
C HIS A 177 6.94 -4.03 -12.59
N PHE A 178 6.90 -2.76 -12.19
CA PHE A 178 8.05 -2.01 -11.68
C PHE A 178 7.75 -1.50 -10.28
N GLU A 179 8.61 -1.77 -9.30
CA GLU A 179 8.36 -1.45 -7.89
C GLU A 179 9.56 -0.81 -7.19
N MET A 180 9.32 -0.04 -6.13
CA MET A 180 10.39 0.42 -5.27
C MET A 180 10.85 -0.69 -4.32
N PRO A 181 12.17 -0.85 -4.07
CA PRO A 181 12.66 -1.70 -2.99
C PRO A 181 12.27 -1.12 -1.61
N TYR A 182 12.02 -1.99 -0.64
CA TYR A 182 11.58 -1.63 0.71
C TYR A 182 12.25 -2.46 1.81
#